data_AF-A0A349F917-F1
#
_entry.id   AF-A0A349F917-F1
#
_cell.length_a   1.000
_cell.length_b   1.000
_cell.length_c   1.000
_cell.angle_alpha   90.00
_cell.angle_beta   90.00
_cell.angle_gamma   90.00
#
_symmetry.space_group_name_H-M   'P 1'
#
loop_
_entity.id
_entity.type
_entity.pdbx_description
1 polymer ?
#
loop_
_entity_poly.entity_id
_entity_poly.type
_entity_poly.pdbx_seq_one_letter_code
_entity_poly.pdbx_strand_id
1 'polypeptide(L)' 'MRIQNAIYQPHIQQDLKSATKFIDQNLQTQGNHLSASLNQQNQIQIRNQDGVVVKTFQGENVVRKMNKIDEFV' A
#
# COMPACT_ATOMS: atom_id res chain seq x y z
N MET A 1 11.81 -1.11 -18.43
CA MET A 1 11.81 -0.16 -17.30
C MET A 1 10.79 0.95 -17.55
N ARG A 2 9.54 0.87 -17.04
CA ARG A 2 8.53 1.96 -17.19
C ARG A 2 7.62 2.15 -15.96
N ILE A 3 7.85 1.41 -14.88
CA ILE A 3 6.88 1.28 -13.78
C ILE A 3 7.16 2.30 -12.67
N GLN A 4 8.43 2.70 -12.50
CA GLN A 4 8.84 3.76 -11.57
C GLN A 4 8.17 5.11 -11.86
N ASN A 5 7.88 5.45 -13.12
CA ASN A 5 7.12 6.66 -13.44
C ASN A 5 5.60 6.46 -13.33
N ALA A 6 5.11 5.22 -13.34
CA ALA A 6 3.69 4.91 -13.25
C ALA A 6 3.14 5.14 -11.83
N ILE A 7 3.90 4.76 -10.79
CA ILE A 7 3.48 4.94 -9.40
C ILE A 7 3.29 6.40 -8.96
N TYR A 8 3.87 7.37 -9.67
CA TYR A 8 3.65 8.80 -9.43
C TYR A 8 2.47 9.39 -10.20
N GLN A 9 1.78 8.59 -11.02
CA GLN A 9 0.60 9.06 -11.74
C GLN A 9 -0.56 9.29 -10.75
N PRO A 10 -1.35 10.37 -10.92
CA PRO A 10 -2.39 10.74 -9.95
C PRO A 10 -3.41 9.64 -9.66
N HIS A 11 -3.78 8.84 -10.65
CA HIS A 11 -4.72 7.73 -10.46
C HIS A 11 -4.10 6.59 -9.65
N ILE A 12 -2.83 6.23 -9.90
CA ILE A 12 -2.13 5.20 -9.13
C ILE A 12 -1.93 5.65 -7.68
N GLN A 13 -1.67 6.94 -7.45
CA GLN A 13 -1.63 7.53 -6.10
C GLN A 13 -2.96 7.39 -5.38
N GLN A 14 -4.08 7.61 -6.08
CA GLN A 14 -5.41 7.47 -5.53
C GLN A 14 -5.77 6.01 -5.23
N ASP A 15 -5.35 5.08 -6.09
CA ASP A 15 -5.50 3.64 -5.84
C ASP A 15 -4.72 3.20 -4.61
N LEU A 16 -3.47 3.67 -4.47
CA LEU A 16 -2.64 3.38 -3.30
C LEU A 16 -3.21 3.95 -2.01
N LYS A 17 -3.76 5.16 -2.03
CA LYS A 17 -4.47 5.74 -0.89
C LYS A 17 -5.71 4.93 -0.53
N SER A 18 -6.48 4.48 -1.53
CA SER A 18 -7.68 3.68 -1.34
C SER A 18 -7.34 2.31 -0.74
N ALA A 19 -6.30 1.65 -1.26
CA ALA A 19 -5.78 0.40 -0.73
C ALA A 19 -5.26 0.55 0.70
N THR A 20 -4.49 1.62 0.98
CA THR A 20 -3.99 1.93 2.32
C THR A 20 -5.15 2.08 3.31
N LYS A 21 -6.18 2.84 2.95
CA LYS A 21 -7.37 3.04 3.78
C LYS A 21 -8.12 1.73 4.03
N PHE A 22 -8.29 0.90 3.00
CA PHE A 22 -8.92 -0.41 3.15
C PHE A 22 -8.14 -1.31 4.11
N ILE A 23 -6.81 -1.36 3.99
CA ILE A 23 -5.94 -2.12 4.89
C ILE A 23 -6.07 -1.58 6.32
N ASP A 24 -5.97 -0.26 6.51
CA ASP A 24 -6.05 0.38 7.82
C ASP A 24 -7.38 0.08 8.53
N GLN A 25 -8.50 0.18 7.81
CA GLN A 25 -9.84 -0.14 8.33
C GLN A 25 -9.97 -1.61 8.76
N ASN A 26 -9.41 -2.54 7.98
CA ASN A 26 -9.41 -3.96 8.34
C ASN A 26 -8.56 -4.22 9.60
N LEU A 27 -7.38 -3.60 9.69
CA LEU A 27 -6.51 -3.73 10.85
C LEU A 27 -7.16 -3.19 12.14
N GLN A 28 -7.87 -2.05 12.04
CA GLN A 28 -8.63 -1.48 13.15
C GLN A 28 -9.79 -2.39 13.58
N THR A 29 -10.50 -2.98 12.61
CA THR A 29 -11.64 -3.88 12.88
C THR A 29 -11.18 -5.19 13.53
N GLN A 30 -9.98 -5.67 13.20
CA GLN A 30 -9.39 -6.86 13.81
C GLN A 30 -8.82 -6.62 15.22
N GLY A 31 -8.83 -5.38 15.73
CA GLY A 31 -8.36 -5.05 17.06
C GLY A 31 -6.84 -5.19 17.24
N ASN A 32 -6.07 -5.38 16.16
CA ASN A 32 -4.65 -5.72 16.23
C ASN A 32 -3.75 -4.54 16.63
N HIS A 33 -4.31 -3.37 16.93
CA HIS A 33 -3.56 -2.14 17.22
C HIS A 33 -2.46 -1.81 16.19
N LEU A 34 -2.70 -2.23 14.95
CA LEU A 34 -1.87 -1.93 13.80
C LEU A 34 -2.53 -0.78 13.03
N SER A 35 -1.70 0.05 12.41
CA SER A 35 -2.14 1.09 11.49
C SER A 35 -1.41 0.96 10.17
N ALA A 36 -2.07 1.32 9.06
CA ALA A 36 -1.46 1.37 7.74
C ALA A 36 -1.35 2.81 7.24
N SER A 37 -0.21 3.15 6.64
CA SER A 37 0.06 4.48 6.09
C SER A 37 0.83 4.40 4.77
N LEU A 38 0.61 5.36 3.88
CA LEU A 38 1.34 5.49 2.62
C LEU A 38 2.49 6.49 2.83
N ASN A 39 3.72 6.07 2.56
CA ASN A 39 4.88 6.95 2.63
C ASN A 39 5.11 7.74 1.33
N GLN A 40 6.05 8.68 1.35
CA GLN A 40 6.40 9.53 0.19
C GLN A 40 7.01 8.74 -0.99
N GLN A 41 7.45 7.50 -0.74
CA GLN A 41 8.00 6.59 -1.75
C GLN A 41 6.93 5.64 -2.30
N ASN A 42 5.64 5.90 -2.04
CA ASN A 42 4.51 5.10 -2.50
C ASN A 42 4.53 3.67 -1.96
N GLN A 43 5.01 3.49 -0.75
CA GLN A 43 4.99 2.21 -0.05
C GLN A 43 3.95 2.25 1.07
N ILE A 44 3.19 1.18 1.18
CA ILE A 44 2.23 1.00 2.27
C ILE A 44 2.96 0.38 3.45
N GLN A 45 3.09 1.11 4.55
CA GLN A 45 3.74 0.66 5.78
C GLN A 45 2.68 0.33 6.83
N ILE A 46 2.78 -0.88 7.39
CA ILE A 46 2.03 -1.27 8.58
C ILE A 46 2.92 -1.00 9.80
N ARG A 47 2.38 -0.27 10.77
CA ARG A 47 3.04 0.07 12.02
C ARG A 47 2.28 -0.48 13.22
N ASN A 48 3.01 -0.85 14.25
CA ASN A 48 2.43 -1.14 15.56
C ASN A 48 2.14 0.16 16.33
N GLN A 49 1.60 0.03 17.54
CA GLN A 49 1.30 1.13 18.46
C GLN A 49 2.50 2.02 18.76
N ASP A 50 3.69 1.42 18.83
CA ASP A 50 4.96 2.12 19.12
C ASP A 50 5.50 2.87 17.90
N GLY A 51 4.80 2.82 16.77
CA GLY A 51 5.21 3.44 15.51
C GLY A 51 6.26 2.64 14.73
N VAL A 52 6.61 1.43 15.18
CA VAL A 52 7.58 0.55 14.52
C VAL A 52 6.94 -0.07 13.27
N VAL A 53 7.64 0.04 12.14
CA VAL A 53 7.20 -0.58 10.89
C VAL A 53 7.41 -2.09 10.98
N VAL A 54 6.32 -2.85 11.02
CA VAL A 54 6.33 -4.31 11.08
C VAL A 54 6.22 -4.94 9.69
N LYS A 55 5.71 -4.20 8.70
CA LYS A 55 5.60 -4.67 7.32
C LYS A 55 5.56 -3.51 6.33
N THR A 56 6.15 -3.72 5.16
CA THR A 56 6.14 -2.75 4.05
C THR A 56 5.69 -3.46 2.78
N PHE A 57 4.71 -2.88 2.08
CA PHE A 57 4.31 -3.29 0.75
C PHE A 57 4.77 -2.25 -0.27
N GLN A 58 5.43 -2.72 -1.33
CA GLN A 58 5.74 -1.86 -2.47
C GLN A 58 4.43 -1.51 -3.18
N GLY A 59 4.13 -0.22 -3.35
CA GLY A 59 2.89 0.22 -3.98
C GLY A 59 2.72 -0.33 -5.39
N GLU A 60 3.83 -0.51 -6.11
CA GLU A 60 3.83 -1.13 -7.44
C GLU A 60 3.19 -2.53 -7.44
N ASN A 61 3.52 -3.37 -6.45
CA ASN A 61 2.97 -4.72 -6.33
C ASN A 61 1.50 -4.70 -5.91
N VAL A 62 1.12 -3.73 -5.07
CA VAL A 62 -0.28 -3.54 -4.64
C VAL A 62 -1.15 -3.16 -5.84
N VAL A 63 -0.70 -2.20 -6.64
CA VAL A 63 -1.39 -1.70 -7.82
C VAL A 63 -1.46 -2.77 -8.91
N ARG A 64 -0.39 -3.53 -9.13
CA ARG A 64 -0.40 -4.70 -10.03
C ARG A 64 -1.47 -5.70 -9.61
N LYS A 65 -1.51 -6.05 -8.33
CA LYS A 65 -2.48 -7.00 -7.78
C LYS A 65 -3.92 -6.49 -7.85
N MET A 66 -4.15 -5.20 -7.60
CA MET A 66 -5.47 -4.56 -7.73
C MET A 66 -5.98 -4.57 -9.17
N ASN A 67 -5.11 -4.26 -10.13
CA ASN A 67 -5.45 -4.19 -11.54
C ASN A 67 -5.45 -5.55 -12.23
N LYS A 68 -5.30 -6.66 -11.47
CA LYS A 68 -5.16 -8.02 -12.01
C LYS A 68 -4.14 -8.08 -13.16
N ILE A 69 -3.07 -7.30 -13.05
CA ILE A 69 -1.96 -7.39 -13.97
C ILE A 69 -1.23 -8.65 -13.54
N ASP A 70 -1.62 -9.78 -14.13
CA ASP A 70 -0.91 -11.05 -13.97
C ASP A 70 0.55 -10.80 -14.36
N GLU A 71 1.45 -10.96 -13.39
CA GLU A 71 2.87 -11.15 -13.67
C GLU A 71 3.01 -12.53 -14.32
N PHE A 72 2.72 -12.61 -15.62
CA PHE A 72 3.31 -13.65 -16.45
C PHE A 72 4.80 -13.30 -16.59
N VAL A 73 5.60 -13.84 -15.69
CA VAL A 73 7.06 -13.98 -15.84
C VAL A 73 7.36 -15.42 -16.19
#